data_AF-A0AAV4ZV51-F1
#
_entry.id   AF-A0AAV4ZV51-F1
#
_cell.length_a   1.000
_cell.length_b   1.000
_cell.length_c   1.000
_cell.angle_alpha   90.00
_cell.angle_beta   90.00
_cell.angle_gamma   90.00
#
_symmetry.space_group_name_H-M   'P 1'
#
loop_
_entity.id
_entity.type
_entity.pdbx_description
1 polymer ?
#
loop_
_entity_poly.entity_id
_entity_poly.type
_entity_poly.pdbx_seq_one_letter_code
_entity_poly.pdbx_strand_id
1 'polypeptide(L)'
;MRRTVMVALGVMVVMSAQAGSTAKIVGIGAQTCAAFNQEISANQAAELYFFAWAQGFMSGALIRAPAGIDEDLDLTPPSVPLQAQVHFLRTFCAKNPGQDYMDAVRALYHRLRGPGI
;
A
#
# COMPACT_ATOMS: atom_id res chain seq x y z
N MET A 1 -28.48 -29.64 -55.26
CA MET A 1 -28.15 -29.66 -53.82
C MET A 1 -27.14 -28.55 -53.54
N ARG A 2 -27.56 -27.48 -52.86
CA ARG A 2 -26.75 -26.27 -52.66
C ARG A 2 -25.95 -26.41 -51.35
N ARG A 3 -24.63 -26.30 -51.47
CA ARG A 3 -23.64 -26.34 -50.39
C ARG A 3 -23.84 -25.15 -49.44
N THR A 4 -23.64 -25.34 -48.14
CA THR A 4 -23.40 -24.23 -47.22
C THR A 4 -22.35 -24.66 -46.21
N VAL A 5 -21.12 -24.17 -46.41
CA VAL A 5 -20.02 -24.30 -45.45
C VAL A 5 -20.12 -23.06 -44.54
N MET A 6 -20.47 -23.26 -43.27
CA MET A 6 -20.43 -22.20 -42.26
C MET A 6 -18.98 -22.02 -41.78
N VAL A 7 -18.37 -20.89 -42.11
CA VAL A 7 -17.10 -20.45 -41.54
C VAL A 7 -17.42 -19.68 -40.26
N ALA A 8 -17.09 -20.24 -39.10
CA ALA A 8 -17.22 -19.55 -37.81
C ALA A 8 -16.03 -18.58 -37.64
N LEU A 9 -16.31 -17.28 -37.69
CA LEU A 9 -15.35 -16.22 -37.36
C LEU A 9 -15.24 -16.11 -35.83
N GLY A 10 -14.14 -16.62 -35.26
CA GLY A 10 -13.82 -16.43 -33.84
C GLY A 10 -13.34 -15.01 -33.59
N VAL A 11 -14.11 -14.22 -32.84
CA VAL A 11 -13.71 -12.89 -32.36
C VAL A 11 -12.71 -13.06 -31.22
N MET A 12 -11.42 -12.77 -31.46
CA MET A 12 -10.43 -12.68 -30.40
C MET A 12 -10.60 -11.34 -29.68
N VAL A 13 -11.10 -11.38 -28.45
CA VAL A 13 -11.10 -10.22 -27.55
C VAL A 13 -9.69 -10.03 -27.03
N VAL A 14 -8.99 -9.03 -27.56
CA VAL A 14 -7.69 -8.60 -27.04
C VAL A 14 -7.96 -7.84 -25.74
N MET A 15 -7.73 -8.47 -24.59
CA MET A 15 -7.69 -7.75 -23.32
C MET A 15 -6.43 -6.90 -23.29
N SER A 16 -6.58 -5.61 -23.58
CA SER A 16 -5.52 -4.63 -23.36
C SER A 16 -5.24 -4.56 -21.85
N ALA A 17 -4.13 -5.15 -21.42
CA ALA A 17 -3.58 -4.91 -20.09
C ALA A 17 -3.26 -3.42 -19.98
N GLN A 18 -4.11 -2.67 -19.30
CA GLN A 18 -3.82 -1.29 -18.93
C GLN A 18 -2.67 -1.35 -17.93
N ALA A 19 -1.44 -1.18 -18.41
CA ALA A 19 -0.32 -0.82 -17.56
C ALA A 19 -0.66 0.55 -16.96
N GLY A 20 -1.30 0.53 -15.79
CA GLY A 20 -1.59 1.75 -15.04
C GLY A 20 -0.29 2.52 -14.87
N SER A 21 -0.32 3.82 -15.16
CA SER A 21 0.80 4.72 -14.90
C SER A 21 1.22 4.56 -13.44
N THR A 22 2.35 3.88 -13.21
CA THR A 22 2.92 3.74 -11.87
C THR A 22 3.49 5.10 -11.50
N ALA A 23 2.74 5.87 -10.72
CA ALA A 23 3.25 7.12 -10.18
C ALA A 23 4.61 6.86 -9.51
N LYS A 24 5.63 7.65 -9.85
CA LYS A 24 6.94 7.55 -9.21
C LYS A 24 6.84 8.17 -7.81
N ILE A 25 6.60 7.35 -6.81
CA ILE A 25 6.57 7.77 -5.41
C ILE A 25 8.01 8.09 -4.98
N VAL A 26 8.20 9.22 -4.30
CA VAL A 26 9.50 9.72 -3.86
C VAL A 26 9.47 10.09 -2.37
N GLY A 27 10.65 10.24 -1.78
CA GLY A 27 10.82 10.58 -0.36
C GLY A 27 11.24 9.37 0.48
N ILE A 28 11.45 9.62 1.77
CA ILE A 28 12.07 8.65 2.69
C ILE A 28 11.26 7.34 2.79
N GLY A 29 9.92 7.41 2.72
CA GLY A 29 9.06 6.23 2.79
C GLY A 29 8.89 5.44 1.49
N ALA A 30 9.53 5.87 0.40
CA ALA A 30 9.63 5.11 -0.85
C ALA A 30 10.88 4.21 -0.89
N GLN A 31 11.67 4.17 0.19
CA GLN A 31 12.84 3.30 0.32
C GLN A 31 12.43 1.85 0.61
N THR A 32 13.36 0.91 0.41
CA THR A 32 13.17 -0.48 0.82
C THR A 32 13.13 -0.61 2.33
N CYS A 33 12.46 -1.65 2.83
CA CYS A 33 12.46 -2.02 4.23
C CYS A 33 13.87 -2.31 4.78
N ALA A 34 14.78 -2.84 3.96
CA ALA A 34 16.19 -2.99 4.33
C ALA A 34 16.87 -1.63 4.60
N ALA A 35 16.67 -0.64 3.71
CA ALA A 35 17.21 0.71 3.90
C ALA A 35 16.60 1.38 5.13
N PHE A 36 15.28 1.28 5.32
CA PHE A 36 14.60 1.73 6.54
C PHE A 36 15.23 1.12 7.81
N ASN A 37 15.39 -0.21 7.87
CA ASN A 37 15.96 -0.89 9.03
C ASN A 37 17.39 -0.42 9.33
N GLN A 38 18.20 -0.23 8.29
CA GLN A 38 19.55 0.32 8.43
C GLN A 38 19.52 1.74 8.99
N GLU A 39 18.67 2.60 8.44
CA GLU A 39 18.60 4.02 8.80
C GLU A 39 18.14 4.23 10.25
N ILE A 40 17.10 3.51 10.69
CA ILE A 40 16.64 3.58 12.08
C ILE A 40 17.62 2.97 13.09
N SER A 41 18.48 2.05 12.64
CA SER A 41 19.52 1.47 13.52
C SER A 41 20.67 2.44 13.76
N ALA A 42 20.96 3.31 12.78
CA ALA A 42 22.03 4.29 12.84
C ALA A 42 21.58 5.63 13.46
N ASN A 43 20.30 6.00 13.29
CA ASN A 43 19.75 7.26 13.77
C ASN A 43 18.36 7.07 14.36
N GLN A 44 18.25 7.19 15.67
CA GLN A 44 16.97 7.00 16.37
C GLN A 44 15.91 8.05 15.99
N ALA A 45 16.30 9.24 15.51
CA ALA A 45 15.36 10.23 14.99
C ALA A 45 14.80 9.87 13.61
N ALA A 46 15.45 8.99 12.84
CA ALA A 46 14.97 8.59 11.52
C ALA A 46 13.58 7.93 11.60
N GLU A 47 13.35 7.12 12.63
CA GLU A 47 12.06 6.44 12.84
C GLU A 47 10.89 7.44 12.96
N LEU A 48 11.12 8.61 13.55
CA LEU A 48 10.12 9.68 13.63
C LEU A 48 9.79 10.25 12.25
N TYR A 49 10.78 10.48 11.39
CA TYR A 49 10.55 10.99 10.03
C TYR A 49 9.85 9.97 9.14
N PHE A 50 10.24 8.70 9.23
CA PHE A 50 9.56 7.61 8.54
C PHE A 50 8.11 7.46 9.01
N PHE A 51 7.86 7.58 10.32
CA PHE A 51 6.50 7.47 10.85
C PHE A 51 5.65 8.69 10.49
N ALA A 52 6.19 9.91 10.54
CA ALA A 52 5.50 11.11 10.07
C ALA A 52 5.14 11.01 8.58
N TRP A 53 6.04 10.49 7.74
CA TRP A 53 5.75 10.21 6.33
C TRP A 53 4.63 9.18 6.18
N ALA A 54 4.66 8.09 6.96
CA ALA A 54 3.62 7.06 6.95
C ALA A 54 2.23 7.63 7.31
N GLN A 55 2.17 8.47 8.34
CA GLN A 55 0.94 9.18 8.72
C GLN A 55 0.44 10.07 7.59
N GLY A 56 1.30 10.87 6.97
CA GLY A 56 0.93 11.70 5.82
C GLY A 56 0.43 10.88 4.62
N PHE A 57 1.06 9.74 4.34
CA PHE A 57 0.62 8.82 3.30
C PHE A 57 -0.78 8.26 3.57
N MET A 58 -1.03 7.77 4.80
CA MET A 58 -2.33 7.23 5.20
C MET A 58 -3.42 8.30 5.21
N SER A 59 -3.14 9.50 5.71
CA SER A 59 -4.07 10.63 5.65
C SER A 59 -4.40 11.01 4.20
N GLY A 60 -3.41 11.03 3.32
CA GLY A 60 -3.62 11.29 1.90
C GLY A 60 -4.46 10.20 1.21
N ALA A 61 -4.29 8.94 1.60
CA ALA A 61 -5.14 7.84 1.14
C ALA A 61 -6.58 8.02 1.60
N LEU A 62 -6.78 8.34 2.88
CA LEU A 62 -8.09 8.58 3.49
C LEU A 62 -8.83 9.75 2.83
N ILE A 63 -8.16 10.89 2.61
CA ILE A 63 -8.74 12.08 1.96
C ILE A 63 -9.22 11.78 0.54
N ARG A 64 -8.55 10.87 -0.17
CA ARG A 64 -8.88 10.50 -1.56
C ARG A 64 -9.77 9.25 -1.64
N ALA A 65 -10.17 8.67 -0.52
CA ALA A 65 -11.02 7.49 -0.52
C ALA A 65 -12.39 7.84 -1.14
N PRO A 66 -12.96 6.96 -1.97
CA PRO A 66 -14.33 7.14 -2.45
C PRO A 66 -15.32 7.19 -1.27
N ALA A 67 -16.48 7.84 -1.48
CA ALA A 67 -17.55 7.82 -0.49
C ALA A 67 -17.94 6.38 -0.10
N GLY A 68 -18.17 6.13 1.19
CA GLY A 68 -18.43 4.81 1.74
C GLY A 68 -17.20 3.90 1.90
N ILE A 69 -15.99 4.34 1.50
CA ILE A 69 -14.74 3.58 1.68
C ILE A 69 -13.88 4.31 2.71
N ASP A 70 -13.43 3.58 3.74
CA ASP A 70 -12.66 4.13 4.86
C ASP A 70 -13.34 5.35 5.52
N GLU A 71 -14.66 5.48 5.35
CA GLU A 71 -15.44 6.52 5.98
C GLU A 71 -15.36 6.34 7.50
N ASP A 72 -15.07 7.44 8.20
CA ASP A 72 -14.82 7.46 9.65
C ASP A 72 -13.64 6.60 10.13
N LEU A 73 -12.74 6.16 9.24
CA LEU A 73 -11.52 5.47 9.64
C LEU A 73 -10.65 6.37 10.53
N ASP A 74 -10.55 6.01 11.80
CA ASP A 74 -9.61 6.62 12.75
C ASP A 74 -8.21 6.05 12.52
N LEU A 75 -7.25 6.92 12.21
CA LEU A 75 -5.82 6.55 12.07
C LEU A 75 -5.09 6.50 13.43
N THR A 76 -5.79 6.86 14.51
CA THR A 76 -5.29 6.88 15.89
C THR A 76 -6.20 6.12 16.86
N PRO A 77 -6.70 4.92 16.49
CA PRO A 77 -7.67 4.23 17.32
C PRO A 77 -7.00 3.78 18.62
N PRO A 78 -7.68 3.85 19.78
CA PRO A 78 -7.12 3.40 21.07
C PRO A 78 -6.64 1.94 21.07
N SER A 79 -7.20 1.10 20.20
CA SER A 79 -6.83 -0.32 20.04
C SER A 79 -5.48 -0.52 19.36
N VAL A 80 -4.99 0.46 18.60
CA VAL A 80 -3.69 0.44 17.92
C VAL A 80 -3.00 1.81 18.10
N PRO A 81 -2.49 2.08 19.31
CA PRO A 81 -1.83 3.35 19.61
C PRO A 81 -0.58 3.55 18.74
N LEU A 82 -0.12 4.80 18.59
CA LEU A 82 0.97 5.17 17.69
C LEU A 82 2.23 4.31 17.86
N GLN A 83 2.61 3.99 19.10
CA GLN A 83 3.76 3.14 19.40
C GLN A 83 3.57 1.71 18.87
N ALA A 84 2.35 1.17 18.91
CA ALA A 84 2.03 -0.12 18.33
C ALA A 84 2.07 -0.08 16.79
N GLN A 85 1.70 1.05 16.19
CA GLN A 85 1.85 1.26 14.74
C GLN A 85 3.32 1.31 14.32
N VAL A 86 4.17 2.06 15.04
CA VAL A 86 5.63 2.07 14.82
C VAL A 86 6.20 0.66 14.96
N HIS A 87 5.84 -0.06 16.04
CA HIS A 87 6.29 -1.43 16.24
C HIS A 87 5.84 -2.38 15.11
N PHE A 88 4.63 -2.19 14.60
CA PHE A 88 4.13 -2.94 13.45
C PHE A 88 5.00 -2.72 12.21
N LEU A 89 5.34 -1.46 11.90
CA LEU A 89 6.18 -1.11 10.74
C LEU A 89 7.58 -1.72 10.84
N ARG A 90 8.21 -1.63 12.03
CA ARG A 90 9.49 -2.30 12.29
C ARG A 90 9.41 -3.81 12.08
N THR A 91 8.37 -4.43 12.62
CA THR A 91 8.18 -5.88 12.54
C THR A 91 7.93 -6.33 11.11
N PHE A 92 7.13 -5.58 10.36
CA PHE A 92 6.88 -5.85 8.94
C PHE A 92 8.18 -5.75 8.15
N CYS A 93 8.93 -4.65 8.30
CA CYS A 93 10.16 -4.45 7.54
C CYS A 93 11.30 -5.37 7.94
N ALA A 94 11.39 -5.80 9.21
CA ALA A 94 12.35 -6.82 9.62
C ALA A 94 12.12 -8.17 8.93
N LYS A 95 10.84 -8.52 8.67
CA LYS A 95 10.46 -9.77 8.00
C LYS A 95 10.50 -9.69 6.47
N ASN A 96 10.41 -8.49 5.91
CA ASN A 96 10.28 -8.26 4.48
C ASN A 96 11.32 -7.25 3.95
N PRO A 97 12.63 -7.51 4.06
CA PRO A 97 13.66 -6.53 3.73
C PRO A 97 13.65 -6.07 2.26
N GLY A 98 13.15 -6.91 1.35
CA GLY A 98 13.07 -6.60 -0.09
C GLY A 98 11.80 -5.86 -0.54
N GLN A 99 10.82 -5.65 0.35
CA GLN A 99 9.64 -4.82 0.05
C GLN A 99 9.92 -3.34 0.32
N ASP A 100 9.06 -2.47 -0.19
CA ASP A 100 9.15 -1.04 0.09
C ASP A 100 8.56 -0.73 1.48
N TYR A 101 9.07 0.29 2.16
CA TYR A 101 8.49 0.76 3.42
C TYR A 101 7.02 1.17 3.25
N MET A 102 6.66 1.72 2.09
CA MET A 102 5.27 1.99 1.71
C MET A 102 4.38 0.74 1.75
N ASP A 103 4.90 -0.45 1.46
CA ASP A 103 4.14 -1.71 1.57
C ASP A 103 3.80 -2.01 3.03
N ALA A 104 4.73 -1.75 3.95
CA ALA A 104 4.49 -1.83 5.39
C ALA A 104 3.41 -0.82 5.82
N VAL A 105 3.45 0.41 5.29
CA VAL A 105 2.45 1.45 5.57
C VAL A 105 1.07 1.06 5.04
N ARG A 106 0.97 0.48 3.84
CA ARG A 106 -0.30 -0.05 3.31
C ARG A 106 -0.83 -1.18 4.18
N ALA A 107 0.04 -2.10 4.62
CA ALA A 107 -0.35 -3.17 5.53
C ALA A 107 -0.83 -2.63 6.89
N LEU A 108 -0.20 -1.57 7.40
CA LEU A 108 -0.64 -0.87 8.60
C LEU A 108 -2.02 -0.23 8.38
N TYR A 109 -2.20 0.49 7.28
CA TYR A 109 -3.48 1.12 6.94
C TYR A 109 -4.61 0.09 6.89
N HIS A 110 -4.39 -1.05 6.22
CA HIS A 110 -5.33 -2.16 6.22
C HIS A 110 -5.60 -2.75 7.61
N ARG A 111 -4.58 -2.82 8.48
CA ARG A 111 -4.78 -3.25 9.87
C ARG A 111 -5.67 -2.29 10.65
N LEU A 112 -5.53 -0.98 10.43
CA LEU A 112 -6.32 0.04 11.11
C LEU A 112 -7.80 0.02 10.70
N ARG A 113 -8.11 -0.41 9.47
CA ARG A 113 -9.48 -0.68 9.03
C ARG A 113 -10.21 -1.75 9.85
N GLY A 114 -9.46 -2.64 10.52
CA GLY A 114 -10.04 -3.74 11.29
C GLY A 114 -10.63 -4.87 10.42
N PRO A 115 -11.24 -5.89 11.04
CA PRO A 115 -11.92 -6.96 10.31
C PRO A 115 -13.25 -6.43 9.73
N GLY A 116 -13.22 -6.04 8.45
CA GLY A 116 -14.42 -5.78 7.65
C GLY A 116 -14.90 -4.34 7.64
N ILE A 117 -14.25 -3.52 6.84
CA ILE A 117 -14.89 -2.53 5.95
C ILE A 117 -14.53 -2.88 4.51
#